data_AF-A0A3N7CED8-F1
#
_entry.id   AF-A0A3N7CED8-F1
#
_cell.length_a   1.000
_cell.length_b   1.000
_cell.length_c   1.000
_cell.angle_alpha   90.00
_cell.angle_beta   90.00
_cell.angle_gamma   90.00
#
_symmetry.space_group_name_H-M   'P 1'
#
loop_
_entity.id
_entity.type
_entity.pdbx_description
1 polymer ?
#
loop_
_entity_poly.entity_id
_entity_poly.type
_entity_poly.pdbx_seq_one_letter_code
_entity_poly.pdbx_strand_id
1 'polypeptide(L)' 'MKALLSLLVLILCSVSGVMAQGCAVCTKTAEGFGASAASSLNTGILYLAAIPVGFMGTMAYLWLKRSKQK' A
#
# COMPACT_ATOMS: atom_id res chain seq x y z
N MET A 1 -22.51 3.79 0.94
CA MET A 1 -21.91 2.55 1.48
C MET A 1 -21.66 1.52 0.39
N LYS A 2 -22.67 1.13 -0.41
CA LYS A 2 -22.54 0.18 -1.55
C LYS A 2 -21.40 0.52 -2.53
N ALA A 3 -21.32 1.78 -2.96
CA ALA A 3 -20.28 2.26 -3.87
C ALA A 3 -18.87 2.26 -3.26
N LEU A 4 -18.77 2.51 -1.95
CA LEU A 4 -17.50 2.50 -1.21
C LEU A 4 -16.99 1.07 -1.01
N LEU A 5 -17.91 0.13 -0.74
CA LEU A 5 -17.61 -1.30 -0.68
C LEU A 5 -17.19 -1.83 -2.05
N SER A 6 -17.90 -1.46 -3.12
CA SER A 6 -17.56 -1.81 -4.50
C SER A 6 -16.21 -1.25 -4.92
N LEU A 7 -15.88 0.01 -4.55
CA LEU A 7 -14.58 0.62 -4.81
C LEU A 7 -13.46 -0.10 -4.04
N LEU A 8 -13.69 -0.45 -2.77
CA LEU A 8 -12.72 -1.20 -1.96
C LEU A 8 -12.43 -2.58 -2.58
N VAL A 9 -13.46 -3.30 -3.02
CA VAL A 9 -13.32 -4.60 -3.70
C VAL A 9 -12.54 -4.45 -5.02
N LEU A 10 -12.81 -3.39 -5.79
CA LEU A 10 -12.10 -3.11 -7.04
C LEU A 10 -10.61 -2.83 -6.80
N ILE A 11 -10.28 -2.04 -5.77
CA ILE A 11 -8.90 -1.75 -5.36
C ILE A 11 -8.17 -3.02 -4.92
N LEU A 12 -8.84 -3.88 -4.14
CA LEU A 12 -8.28 -5.16 -3.69
C LEU A 12 -8.08 -6.18 -4.82
N CYS A 13 -8.85 -6.11 -5.91
CA CYS A 13 -8.63 -6.93 -7.10
C CYS A 13 -7.49 -6.41 -8.00
N SER A 14 -7.06 -5.15 -7.84
CA SER A 14 -6.09 -4.49 -8.73
C SER A 14 -4.62 -4.67 -8.31
N VAL A 15 -4.34 -5.39 -7.22
CA VAL A 15 -2.98 -5.54 -6.64
C VAL A 15 -2.08 -6.55 -7.36
N SER A 16 -2.54 -7.20 -8.43
CA SER A 16 -1.84 -8.29 -9.12
C SER A 16 -0.53 -7.92 -9.83
N GLY A 17 -0.10 -6.65 -9.78
CA GLY A 17 1.09 -6.18 -10.47
C GLY A 17 1.75 -4.97 -9.81
N VAL A 18 1.84 -4.94 -8.47
CA VAL A 18 2.68 -3.93 -7.81
C VAL A 18 4.15 -4.26 -8.09
N MET A 19 4.62 -3.85 -9.26
CA MET A 19 6.03 -3.57 -9.49
C MET A 19 6.43 -2.60 -8.38
N ALA A 20 7.44 -2.97 -7.59
CA ALA A 20 8.00 -2.10 -6.57
C ALA A 20 8.12 -0.70 -7.17
N GLN A 21 7.39 0.27 -6.63
CA GLN A 21 7.77 1.67 -6.82
C GLN A 21 8.97 1.86 -5.89
N GLY A 22 10.09 1.19 -6.21
CA GLY A 22 11.21 1.01 -5.32
C GLY A 22 11.73 2.37 -4.94
N CYS A 23 11.58 2.75 -3.67
CA CYS A 23 12.33 3.86 -3.12
C CYS A 23 13.79 3.69 -3.54
N ALA A 24 14.43 4.74 -4.06
CA ALA A 24 15.78 4.67 -4.61
C ALA A 24 16.77 4.00 -3.64
N VAL A 25 16.60 4.25 -2.33
CA VAL A 25 17.37 3.61 -1.26
C VAL A 25 17.15 2.10 -1.19
N CYS A 26 15.90 1.64 -1.27
CA CYS A 26 15.57 0.22 -1.21
C CYS A 26 16.09 -0.56 -2.42
N THR A 27 16.06 0.04 -3.62
CA THR A 27 16.63 -0.55 -4.84
C THR A 27 18.14 -0.68 -4.73
N LYS A 28 18.83 0.35 -4.20
CA LYS A 28 20.28 0.29 -3.96
C LYS A 28 20.70 -0.76 -2.95
N THR A 29 19.90 -0.96 -1.90
CA THR A 29 20.12 -2.06 -0.96
C THR A 29 19.89 -3.42 -1.64
N ALA A 30 18.89 -3.54 -2.51
CA ALA A 30 18.56 -4.78 -3.22
C ALA A 30 19.64 -5.21 -4.25
N GLU A 31 20.35 -4.26 -4.88
CA GLU A 31 21.42 -4.52 -5.87
C GLU A 31 22.56 -5.41 -5.30
N GLY A 32 22.78 -5.40 -3.99
CA GLY A 32 23.78 -6.26 -3.33
C GLY A 32 23.33 -7.70 -3.07
N PHE A 33 22.08 -8.04 -3.39
CA PHE A 33 21.50 -9.35 -3.11
C PHE A 33 21.16 -10.12 -4.41
N GLY A 34 21.10 -11.45 -4.32
CA GLY A 34 20.61 -12.28 -5.42
C GLY A 34 19.12 -12.03 -5.73
N ALA A 35 18.68 -12.37 -6.94
CA ALA A 35 17.32 -12.06 -7.45
C ALA A 35 16.18 -12.50 -6.51
N SER A 36 16.30 -13.66 -5.87
CA SER A 36 15.30 -14.17 -4.92
C SER A 36 15.22 -13.32 -3.65
N ALA A 37 16.37 -12.97 -3.08
CA ALA A 37 16.46 -12.13 -1.88
C ALA A 37 15.95 -10.70 -2.17
N ALA A 38 16.32 -10.13 -3.31
CA ALA A 38 15.82 -8.81 -3.75
C ALA A 38 14.29 -8.76 -3.87
N SER A 39 13.67 -9.81 -4.43
CA SER A 39 12.21 -9.92 -4.54
C SER A 39 11.52 -10.05 -3.17
N SER A 40 12.10 -10.85 -2.26
CA SER A 40 11.58 -11.00 -0.89
C SER A 40 11.65 -9.68 -0.09
N LEU A 41 12.71 -8.90 -0.29
CA LEU A 41 12.90 -7.60 0.36
C LEU A 41 11.83 -6.59 -0.08
N ASN A 42 11.48 -6.56 -1.36
CA ASN A 42 10.38 -5.73 -1.86
C ASN A 42 9.03 -6.09 -1.21
N THR A 43 8.75 -7.39 -1.10
CA THR A 43 7.52 -7.88 -0.42
C THR A 43 7.48 -7.41 1.03
N GLY A 44 8.61 -7.47 1.74
CA GLY A 44 8.73 -6.96 3.11
C GLY A 44 8.47 -5.46 3.23
N ILE A 45 8.96 -4.65 2.29
CA ILE A 45 8.72 -3.19 2.28
C ILE A 45 7.23 -2.89 2.11
N LEU A 46 6.56 -3.56 1.16
CA LEU A 46 5.11 -3.37 0.95
C LEU A 46 4.31 -3.77 2.19
N TYR A 47 4.69 -4.87 2.85
CA TYR A 47 4.08 -5.30 4.10
C TYR A 47 4.19 -4.22 5.20
N LEU A 48 5.38 -3.65 5.40
CA LEU A 48 5.60 -2.61 6.39
C LEU A 48 4.90 -1.29 6.03
N ALA A 49 4.88 -0.92 4.74
CA ALA A 49 4.22 0.29 4.25
C ALA A 49 2.69 0.24 4.35
N ALA A 50 2.09 -0.96 4.34
CA ALA A 50 0.65 -1.13 4.48
C ALA A 50 0.11 -0.55 5.80
N ILE A 51 0.89 -0.61 6.88
CA ILE A 51 0.49 -0.12 8.21
C ILE A 51 0.25 1.41 8.23
N PRO A 52 1.26 2.26 7.94
CA PRO A 52 1.06 3.71 7.97
C PRO A 52 0.07 4.17 6.89
N VAL A 53 0.05 3.55 5.71
CA VAL A 53 -0.91 3.88 4.65
C VAL A 53 -2.35 3.56 5.09
N GLY A 54 -2.57 2.37 5.67
CA GLY A 54 -3.86 2.00 6.22
C GLY A 54 -4.30 2.92 7.35
N PHE A 55 -3.38 3.27 8.25
CA PHE A 55 -3.66 4.22 9.33
C PHE A 55 -4.05 5.60 8.79
N MET A 56 -3.27 6.18 7.88
CA MET A 56 -3.59 7.49 7.28
C MET A 56 -4.91 7.46 6.51
N GLY A 57 -5.16 6.40 5.72
CA GLY A 57 -6.40 6.22 4.97
C GLY A 57 -7.63 6.11 5.88
N THR A 58 -7.54 5.37 6.98
CA THR A 58 -8.63 5.26 7.96
C THR A 58 -8.91 6.59 8.65
N MET A 59 -7.87 7.32 9.08
CA MET A 59 -8.03 8.65 9.68
C MET A 59 -8.67 9.65 8.71
N ALA A 60 -8.21 9.68 7.45
CA ALA A 60 -8.79 10.53 6.41
C ALA A 60 -10.28 10.20 6.16
N TYR A 61 -10.63 8.91 6.08
CA TYR A 61 -12.01 8.47 5.91
C TYR A 61 -12.91 8.91 7.08
N LEU A 62 -12.45 8.75 8.32
CA LEU A 62 -13.19 9.18 9.51
C LEU A 62 -13.37 10.70 9.55
N TRP A 63 -12.36 11.46 9.14
CA TRP A 63 -12.45 12.92 9.04
C TRP A 63 -13.52 13.35 8.05
N LEU A 64 -13.51 12.80 6.83
CA LEU A 64 -14.49 13.14 5.79
C LEU A 64 -15.91 12.79 6.22
N LYS A 65 -16.10 11.65 6.91
CA LYS A 65 -17.40 11.25 7.45
C LYS A 65 -17.89 12.23 8.52
N ARG A 66 -17.03 12.66 9.44
CA ARG A 66 -17.37 13.65 10.47
C ARG A 66 -17.64 15.04 9.88
N SER A 67 -16.89 15.43 8.85
CA SER A 67 -17.06 16.73 8.18
C SER A 67 -18.39 16.86 7.43
N LYS A 68 -19.00 15.75 7.00
CA LYS A 68 -20.36 15.73 6.42
C LYS A 68 -21.50 15.68 7.45
N GLN A 69 -21.18 15.63 8.74
CA GLN A 69 -22.17 15.61 9.84
C GLN A 69 -22.24 16.96 10.57
N LYS A 70 -21.44 17.94 10.15
CA LYS A 70 -21.68 19.37 10.35
C LYS A 70 -22.28 19.95 9.08
#